data_AF-A0A558BMA6-F1
#
_entry.id   AF-A0A558BMA6-F1
#
_cell.length_a   1.000
_cell.length_b   1.000
_cell.length_c   1.000
_cell.angle_alpha   90.00
_cell.angle_beta   90.00
_cell.angle_gamma   90.00
#
_symmetry.space_group_name_H-M   'P 1'
#
loop_
_entity.id
_entity.type
_entity.pdbx_description
1 polymer ?
#
loop_
_entity_poly.entity_id
_entity_poly.type
_entity_poly.pdbx_seq_one_letter_code
_entity_poly.pdbx_strand_id
1 'polypeptide(L)'
;MFKSLFFYGLFFLAALSGWAQTPNAPFIKISHLGTAGRPIPDLYLTTQEPALDAAQGLDGRYIFQNVCLLTATEFAPLLRYAESYATANKPTSKDTKFGTFAITLGASQPTPLVYTRSKAVVFLQGAAQVLQKQSPEAEKSEAVRRLEATARRLTTAAN
;
A
#
# COMPACT_ATOMS: atom_id res chain seq x y z
N MET A 1 -49.42 -5.97 13.03
CA MET A 1 -48.14 -6.73 13.21
C MET A 1 -47.23 -6.73 11.97
N PHE A 2 -47.72 -6.39 10.76
CA PHE A 2 -46.92 -6.44 9.51
C PHE A 2 -45.86 -5.32 9.34
N LYS A 3 -46.03 -4.16 9.98
CA LYS A 3 -45.11 -3.02 9.82
C LYS A 3 -43.75 -3.25 10.49
N SER A 4 -43.70 -3.97 11.62
CA SER A 4 -42.45 -4.20 12.36
C SER A 4 -41.49 -5.17 11.65
N LEU A 5 -42.01 -6.17 10.94
CA LEU A 5 -41.19 -7.10 10.16
C LEU A 5 -40.43 -6.41 9.01
N PHE A 6 -41.03 -5.38 8.42
CA PHE A 6 -40.39 -4.61 7.35
C PHE A 6 -39.18 -3.82 7.86
N PHE A 7 -39.27 -3.24 9.07
CA PHE A 7 -38.16 -2.50 9.68
C PHE A 7 -37.01 -3.43 10.12
N TYR A 8 -37.30 -4.63 10.64
CA TYR A 8 -36.25 -5.60 10.97
C TYR A 8 -35.55 -6.14 9.72
N GLY A 9 -36.27 -6.34 8.61
CA GLY A 9 -35.69 -6.71 7.32
C GLY A 9 -34.80 -5.60 6.72
N LEU A 10 -35.24 -4.34 6.80
CA LEU A 10 -34.44 -3.19 6.35
C LEU A 10 -33.19 -2.97 7.23
N PHE A 11 -33.29 -3.22 8.53
CA PHE A 11 -32.17 -3.13 9.45
C PHE A 11 -31.14 -4.25 9.20
N PHE A 12 -31.59 -5.46 8.87
CA PHE A 12 -30.71 -6.56 8.45
C PHE A 12 -30.05 -6.29 7.10
N LEU A 13 -30.76 -5.70 6.12
CA LEU A 13 -30.17 -5.30 4.84
C LEU A 13 -29.14 -4.16 5.01
N ALA A 14 -29.41 -3.18 5.88
CA ALA A 14 -28.47 -2.10 6.18
C ALA A 14 -27.22 -2.60 6.94
N ALA A 15 -27.38 -3.57 7.85
CA ALA A 15 -26.26 -4.22 8.53
C ALA A 15 -25.38 -5.05 7.56
N LEU A 16 -25.96 -5.62 6.50
CA LEU A 16 -25.22 -6.31 5.44
C LEU A 16 -24.47 -5.36 4.50
N SER A 17 -24.94 -4.12 4.32
CA SER A 17 -24.20 -3.11 3.54
C SER A 17 -22.96 -2.54 4.26
N GLY A 18 -22.81 -2.78 5.56
CA GLY A 18 -21.59 -2.46 6.31
C GLY A 18 -20.44 -3.46 6.11
N TRP A 19 -20.67 -4.59 5.43
CA TRP A 19 -19.70 -5.68 5.21
C TRP A 19 -19.28 -5.82 3.74
N ALA A 20 -19.42 -4.76 2.95
CA ALA A 20 -18.89 -4.69 1.59
C ALA A 20 -17.51 -4.00 1.55
N GLN A 21 -16.66 -4.19 2.56
CA GLN A 21 -15.23 -4.05 2.33
C GLN A 21 -14.79 -5.31 1.61
N THR A 22 -14.68 -5.24 0.28
CA THR A 22 -14.13 -6.30 -0.54
C THR A 22 -12.76 -6.70 0.01
N PRO A 23 -12.59 -7.88 0.64
CA PRO A 23 -11.32 -8.29 1.26
C PRO A 23 -10.20 -8.56 0.24
N ASN A 24 -10.48 -8.34 -1.05
CA ASN A 24 -9.71 -8.89 -2.17
C ASN A 24 -9.29 -7.81 -3.18
N ALA A 25 -9.49 -6.52 -2.90
CA ALA A 25 -8.98 -5.48 -3.78
C ALA A 25 -7.45 -5.51 -3.74
N PRO A 26 -6.77 -5.72 -4.88
CA PRO A 26 -5.34 -5.89 -4.86
C PRO A 26 -4.66 -4.57 -4.51
N PHE A 27 -3.61 -4.65 -3.70
CA PHE A 27 -2.90 -3.48 -3.20
C PHE A 27 -1.40 -3.73 -3.05
N ILE A 28 -0.65 -2.63 -3.01
CA ILE A 28 0.78 -2.63 -2.69
C ILE A 28 0.99 -1.66 -1.52
N LYS A 29 1.43 -2.19 -0.38
CA LYS A 29 1.82 -1.39 0.79
C LYS A 29 3.33 -1.46 0.98
N ILE A 30 3.94 -0.31 1.28
CA ILE A 30 5.37 -0.21 1.59
C ILE A 30 5.50 0.43 2.97
N SER A 31 6.04 -0.33 3.92
CA SER A 31 6.21 0.08 5.32
C SER A 31 7.66 -0.04 5.76
N HIS A 32 8.10 0.89 6.60
CA HIS A 32 9.42 0.82 7.23
C HIS A 32 9.35 0.05 8.57
N LEU A 33 10.32 -0.83 8.83
CA LEU A 33 10.31 -1.74 10.00
C LEU A 33 11.26 -1.35 11.16
N GLY A 34 11.97 -0.20 11.10
CA GLY A 34 12.79 0.37 12.23
C GLY A 34 14.12 1.02 11.78
N THR A 35 14.86 1.89 12.50
CA THR A 35 14.69 2.64 13.77
C THR A 35 15.23 4.10 13.67
N ALA A 36 14.74 4.96 14.56
CA ALA A 36 15.19 6.31 14.99
C ALA A 36 15.13 7.51 14.00
N GLY A 37 14.24 8.46 14.31
CA GLY A 37 14.40 9.90 14.06
C GLY A 37 13.53 10.52 12.97
N ARG A 38 13.11 9.75 11.95
CA ARG A 38 12.22 10.26 10.90
C ARG A 38 11.15 9.23 10.55
N PRO A 39 9.86 9.50 10.80
CA PRO A 39 8.78 8.64 10.33
C PRO A 39 8.79 8.66 8.80
N ILE A 40 8.99 7.50 8.19
CA ILE A 40 8.67 7.31 6.77
C ILE A 40 7.20 6.91 6.75
N PRO A 41 6.31 7.74 6.18
CA PRO A 41 4.92 7.36 6.08
C PRO A 41 4.78 6.11 5.21
N ASP A 42 3.91 5.20 5.62
CA ASP A 42 3.51 4.06 4.80
C ASP A 42 2.98 4.57 3.45
N LEU A 43 3.49 4.06 2.35
CA LEU A 43 2.96 4.34 1.01
C LEU A 43 2.02 3.20 0.60
N TYR A 44 0.80 3.55 0.23
CA TYR A 44 -0.22 2.60 -0.19
C TYR A 44 -0.69 2.91 -1.61
N LEU A 45 -0.59 1.93 -2.51
CA LEU A 45 -1.05 2.03 -3.90
C LEU A 45 -2.16 1.01 -4.12
N THR A 46 -3.29 1.45 -4.64
CA THR A 46 -4.53 0.65 -4.68
C THR A 46 -5.54 1.25 -5.64
N THR A 47 -6.56 0.48 -6.00
CA THR A 47 -7.73 0.97 -6.75
C THR A 47 -8.89 1.40 -5.83
N GLN A 48 -8.79 1.13 -4.53
CA GLN A 48 -9.83 1.42 -3.53
C GLN A 48 -9.21 1.92 -2.24
N GLU A 49 -9.87 2.85 -1.56
CA GLU A 49 -9.43 3.31 -0.25
C GLU A 49 -9.36 2.13 0.74
N PRO A 50 -8.20 1.92 1.41
CA PRO A 50 -8.06 0.82 2.34
C PRO A 50 -8.98 1.00 3.54
N ALA A 51 -9.47 -0.14 4.05
CA ALA A 51 -10.13 -0.20 5.33
C ALA A 51 -9.23 0.36 6.43
N LEU A 52 -9.79 1.24 7.26
CA LEU A 52 -9.15 1.61 8.51
C LEU A 52 -9.11 0.38 9.42
N ASP A 53 -7.92 -0.15 9.67
CA ASP A 53 -7.73 -1.20 10.66
C ASP A 53 -7.56 -0.56 12.05
N ALA A 54 -8.40 -0.95 13.02
CA ALA A 54 -8.29 -0.46 14.39
C ALA A 54 -6.96 -0.84 15.06
N ALA A 55 -6.30 -1.93 14.61
CA ALA A 55 -4.97 -2.33 15.06
C ALA A 55 -3.84 -1.48 14.46
N GLN A 56 -4.13 -0.68 13.42
CA GLN A 56 -3.24 0.41 13.02
C GLN A 56 -3.23 1.52 14.07
N GLY A 57 -4.16 1.54 15.02
CA GLY A 57 -3.92 2.12 16.32
C GLY A 57 -4.05 3.64 16.40
N LEU A 58 -4.65 4.02 17.51
CA LEU A 58 -4.89 5.35 18.07
C LEU A 58 -3.59 6.11 18.43
N ASP A 59 -2.54 6.05 17.60
CA ASP A 59 -1.31 6.86 17.71
C ASP A 59 -1.30 8.05 16.73
N GLY A 60 -2.44 8.34 16.08
CA GLY A 60 -2.68 9.58 15.35
C GLY A 60 -1.83 9.80 14.09
N ARG A 61 -1.15 8.77 13.57
CA ARG A 61 -0.21 8.89 12.45
C ARG A 61 -0.65 8.23 11.13
N TYR A 62 -1.89 7.77 11.04
CA TYR A 62 -2.45 7.28 9.79
C TYR A 62 -3.08 8.43 9.05
N ILE A 63 -2.24 9.10 8.26
CA ILE A 63 -2.71 10.14 7.37
C ILE A 63 -3.02 9.47 6.04
N PHE A 64 -4.31 9.47 5.68
CA PHE A 64 -4.84 9.23 4.33
C PHE A 64 -4.07 9.97 3.23
N GLN A 65 -3.26 10.96 3.61
CA GLN A 65 -2.29 11.63 2.76
C GLN A 65 -1.36 10.68 2.01
N ASN A 66 -1.17 9.40 2.34
CA ASN A 66 -0.22 8.51 1.63
C ASN A 66 -0.86 7.35 0.86
N VAL A 67 -2.16 7.44 0.62
CA VAL A 67 -2.88 6.56 -0.31
C VAL A 67 -2.85 7.19 -1.70
N CYS A 68 -2.35 6.45 -2.70
CA CYS A 68 -2.53 6.80 -4.11
C CYS A 68 -3.58 5.85 -4.69
N LEU A 69 -4.73 6.42 -5.05
CA LEU A 69 -5.74 5.72 -5.84
C LEU A 69 -5.29 5.72 -7.30
N LEU A 70 -5.29 4.55 -7.91
CA LEU A 70 -4.93 4.32 -9.30
C LEU A 70 -6.09 3.62 -10.01
N THR A 71 -6.25 3.87 -11.31
CA THR A 71 -7.17 3.07 -12.12
C THR A 71 -6.69 1.63 -12.26
N ALA A 72 -7.60 0.69 -12.58
CA ALA A 72 -7.23 -0.72 -12.77
C ALA A 72 -6.16 -0.91 -13.87
N THR A 73 -6.22 -0.09 -14.93
CA THR A 73 -5.27 -0.09 -16.03
C THR A 73 -3.87 0.36 -15.62
N GLU A 74 -3.77 1.28 -14.66
CA GLU A 74 -2.50 1.78 -14.14
C GLU A 74 -1.91 0.82 -13.10
N PHE A 75 -2.79 0.28 -12.25
CA PHE A 75 -2.41 -0.58 -11.15
C PHE A 75 -1.97 -1.97 -11.62
N ALA A 76 -2.62 -2.57 -12.62
CA ALA A 76 -2.35 -3.96 -13.02
C ALA A 76 -0.91 -4.21 -13.53
N PRO A 77 -0.26 -3.32 -14.31
CA PRO A 77 1.15 -3.47 -14.66
C PRO A 77 2.08 -3.33 -13.45
N LEU A 78 1.75 -2.45 -12.50
CA LEU A 78 2.54 -2.26 -11.28
C LEU A 78 2.43 -3.47 -10.34
N LEU A 79 1.24 -4.03 -10.19
CA LEU A 79 1.01 -5.26 -9.44
C LEU A 79 1.85 -6.41 -10.00
N ARG A 80 1.80 -6.63 -11.32
CA ARG A 80 2.63 -7.64 -12.00
C ARG A 80 4.11 -7.42 -11.79
N TYR A 81 4.56 -6.16 -11.81
CA TYR A 81 5.95 -5.82 -11.50
C TYR A 81 6.32 -6.21 -10.07
N ALA A 82 5.46 -5.92 -9.09
CA ALA A 82 5.69 -6.24 -7.69
C ALA A 82 5.71 -7.75 -7.41
N GLU A 83 4.81 -8.52 -8.03
CA GLU A 83 4.79 -9.99 -7.99
C GLU A 83 6.07 -10.58 -8.60
N SER A 84 6.48 -10.09 -9.77
CA SER A 84 7.73 -10.49 -10.42
C SER A 84 8.95 -10.16 -9.58
N TYR A 85 8.98 -8.96 -8.98
CA TYR A 85 10.05 -8.53 -8.08
C TYR A 85 10.15 -9.46 -6.87
N ALA A 86 9.02 -9.79 -6.24
CA ALA A 86 8.97 -10.72 -5.11
C ALA A 86 9.46 -12.13 -5.48
N THR A 87 9.11 -12.60 -6.67
CA THR A 87 9.55 -13.90 -7.18
C THR A 87 11.05 -13.93 -7.49
N ALA A 88 11.58 -12.86 -8.09
CA ALA A 88 12.98 -12.77 -8.48
C ALA A 88 13.93 -12.46 -7.31
N ASN A 89 13.43 -11.83 -6.25
CA ASN A 89 14.24 -11.37 -5.13
C ASN A 89 13.91 -12.11 -3.84
N LYS A 90 14.91 -12.75 -3.25
CA LYS A 90 14.77 -13.34 -1.92
C LYS A 90 14.56 -12.24 -0.86
N PRO A 91 13.55 -12.35 0.02
CA PRO A 91 13.43 -11.52 1.20
C PRO A 91 14.72 -11.59 2.03
N THR A 92 15.16 -10.45 2.52
CA THR A 92 16.38 -10.35 3.33
C THR A 92 16.12 -9.38 4.45
N SER A 93 15.95 -9.91 5.66
CA SER A 93 15.81 -9.14 6.89
C SER A 93 17.14 -8.87 7.58
N LYS A 94 18.27 -8.94 6.85
CA LYS A 94 19.60 -8.69 7.44
C LYS A 94 19.54 -7.43 8.28
N ASP A 95 19.99 -7.54 9.51
CA ASP A 95 20.00 -6.45 10.50
C ASP A 95 21.04 -5.40 10.09
N THR A 96 20.74 -4.70 9.01
CA THR A 96 21.47 -3.51 8.62
C THR A 96 20.90 -2.44 9.53
N LYS A 97 21.75 -1.85 10.39
CA LYS A 97 21.47 -0.72 11.28
C LYS A 97 20.72 0.48 10.64
N PHE A 98 20.41 0.42 9.35
CA PHE A 98 19.95 1.51 8.48
C PHE A 98 18.63 1.23 7.73
N GLY A 99 17.79 0.31 8.21
CA GLY A 99 16.39 0.22 7.81
C GLY A 99 16.04 -1.00 6.97
N THR A 100 15.02 -1.73 7.42
CA THR A 100 14.34 -2.80 6.69
C THR A 100 12.95 -2.33 6.30
N PHE A 101 12.43 -2.87 5.21
CA PHE A 101 11.13 -2.48 4.66
C PHE A 101 10.26 -3.71 4.42
N ALA A 102 8.99 -3.62 4.75
CA ALA A 102 7.98 -4.57 4.31
C ALA A 102 7.34 -4.06 3.02
N ILE A 103 7.35 -4.88 1.97
CA ILE A 103 6.45 -4.74 0.83
C ILE A 103 5.34 -5.77 1.05
N THR A 104 4.10 -5.31 1.16
CA THR A 104 2.94 -6.19 1.31
C THR A 104 2.15 -6.16 0.01
N LEU A 105 1.93 -7.32 -0.57
CA LEU A 105 1.05 -7.51 -1.73
C LEU A 105 -0.26 -8.12 -1.23
N GLY A 106 -1.39 -7.53 -1.61
CA GLY A 106 -2.72 -8.00 -1.21
C GLY A 106 -3.52 -8.56 -2.38
N ALA A 107 -4.30 -9.62 -2.11
CA ALA A 107 -5.49 -10.07 -2.84
C ALA A 107 -6.21 -11.24 -2.12
N SER A 108 -5.54 -11.97 -1.22
CA SER A 108 -6.13 -13.10 -0.47
C SER A 108 -5.50 -13.37 0.90
N GLN A 109 -4.21 -13.09 1.09
CA GLN A 109 -3.59 -12.90 2.41
C GLN A 109 -2.44 -11.89 2.28
N PRO A 110 -2.43 -10.80 3.05
CA PRO A 110 -1.32 -9.85 3.04
C PRO A 110 -0.06 -10.58 3.50
N THR A 111 0.87 -10.83 2.56
CA THR A 111 2.16 -11.45 2.88
C THR A 111 3.21 -10.36 2.99
N PRO A 112 3.68 -10.01 4.19
CA PRO A 112 4.74 -9.03 4.35
C PRO A 112 6.08 -9.63 3.91
N LEU A 113 6.66 -9.07 2.85
CA LEU A 113 7.97 -9.45 2.37
C LEU A 113 9.00 -8.43 2.85
N VAL A 114 9.94 -8.88 3.68
CA VAL A 114 10.95 -8.01 4.29
C VAL A 114 12.19 -7.90 3.41
N TYR A 115 12.51 -6.67 3.01
CA TYR A 115 13.64 -6.33 2.15
C TYR A 115 14.62 -5.39 2.85
N THR A 116 15.88 -5.45 2.44
CA THR A 116 16.88 -4.43 2.82
C THR A 116 16.50 -3.10 2.17
N ARG A 117 16.92 -2.00 2.79
CA ARG A 117 16.77 -0.66 2.22
C ARG A 117 17.22 -0.53 0.76
N SER A 118 18.38 -1.08 0.41
CA SER A 118 18.89 -1.04 -0.97
C SER A 118 17.93 -1.67 -1.98
N LYS A 119 17.35 -2.82 -1.63
CA LYS A 119 16.35 -3.51 -2.44
C LYS A 119 15.05 -2.71 -2.53
N ALA A 120 14.60 -2.14 -1.42
CA ALA A 120 13.42 -1.28 -1.40
C ALA A 120 13.57 -0.05 -2.31
N VAL A 121 14.75 0.59 -2.33
CA VAL A 121 15.04 1.71 -3.24
C VAL A 121 14.93 1.28 -4.70
N VAL A 122 15.53 0.13 -5.06
CA VAL A 122 15.45 -0.42 -6.43
C VAL A 122 14.00 -0.68 -6.82
N PHE A 123 13.21 -1.27 -5.92
CA PHE A 123 11.78 -1.49 -6.16
C PHE A 123 11.03 -0.17 -6.39
N LEU A 124 11.20 0.84 -5.53
CA LEU A 124 10.50 2.12 -5.64
C LEU A 124 10.83 2.86 -6.95
N GLN A 125 12.10 2.86 -7.36
CA GLN A 125 12.53 3.46 -8.62
C GLN A 125 11.96 2.72 -9.82
N GLY A 126 11.97 1.38 -9.80
CA GLY A 126 11.37 0.56 -10.85
C GLY A 126 9.85 0.72 -10.93
N ALA A 127 9.17 0.79 -9.79
CA ALA A 127 7.74 1.07 -9.70
C ALA A 127 7.38 2.43 -10.32
N ALA A 128 8.18 3.47 -10.03
CA ALA A 128 7.99 4.80 -10.64
C ALA A 128 8.14 4.74 -12.17
N GLN A 129 9.14 4.00 -12.67
CA GLN A 129 9.32 3.81 -14.12
C GLN A 129 8.17 3.03 -14.77
N VAL A 130 7.64 2.00 -14.11
CA VAL A 130 6.48 1.23 -14.61
C VAL A 130 5.27 2.15 -14.76
N LEU A 131 5.00 2.99 -13.76
CA LEU A 131 3.95 3.99 -13.88
C LEU A 131 4.29 4.97 -15.00
N GLN A 132 5.44 5.64 -15.00
CA GLN A 132 5.83 6.65 -16.00
C GLN A 132 5.64 6.20 -17.46
N LYS A 133 5.84 4.91 -17.79
CA LYS A 133 5.63 4.35 -19.14
C LYS A 133 4.17 4.32 -19.63
N GLN A 134 3.19 4.51 -18.75
CA GLN A 134 1.77 4.60 -19.10
C GLN A 134 1.41 5.99 -19.66
N SER A 135 0.17 6.26 -20.07
CA SER A 135 -0.25 7.60 -20.49
C SER A 135 -0.07 8.63 -19.35
N PRO A 136 0.33 9.88 -19.61
CA PRO A 136 0.53 10.90 -18.57
C PRO A 136 -0.82 11.49 -18.12
N GLU A 137 -1.15 11.31 -16.84
CA GLU A 137 -2.30 11.92 -16.17
C GLU A 137 -1.87 12.57 -14.83
N ALA A 138 -2.70 13.48 -14.30
CA ALA A 138 -2.36 14.26 -13.10
C ALA A 138 -2.17 13.37 -11.85
N GLU A 139 -3.03 12.36 -11.68
CA GLU A 139 -3.01 11.43 -10.54
C GLU A 139 -1.77 10.53 -10.56
N LYS A 140 -1.37 10.10 -11.75
CA LYS A 140 -0.13 9.36 -11.99
C LYS A 140 1.11 10.16 -11.64
N SER A 141 1.12 11.46 -11.95
CA SER A 141 2.24 12.35 -11.62
C SER A 141 2.44 12.43 -10.10
N GLU A 142 1.35 12.38 -9.33
CA GLU A 142 1.39 12.36 -7.87
C GLU A 142 1.90 11.03 -7.31
N ALA A 143 1.43 9.89 -7.83
CA ALA A 143 1.92 8.57 -7.44
C ALA A 143 3.43 8.40 -7.71
N VAL A 144 3.87 8.80 -8.91
CA VAL A 144 5.29 8.82 -9.29
C VAL A 144 6.10 9.74 -8.38
N ARG A 145 5.62 10.97 -8.13
CA ARG A 145 6.29 11.92 -7.25
C ARG A 145 6.48 11.36 -5.84
N ARG A 146 5.50 10.63 -5.30
CA ARG A 146 5.56 9.99 -3.99
C ARG A 146 6.51 8.80 -3.94
N LEU A 147 6.49 7.95 -4.97
CA LEU A 147 7.45 6.85 -5.10
C LEU A 147 8.88 7.37 -5.14
N GLU A 148 9.14 8.39 -5.96
CA GLU A 148 10.46 9.02 -6.05
C GLU A 148 10.86 9.74 -4.76
N ALA A 149 9.94 10.49 -4.13
CA ALA A 149 10.22 11.16 -2.86
C ALA A 149 10.54 10.16 -1.76
N THR A 150 9.82 9.03 -1.71
CA THR A 150 10.10 7.93 -0.79
C THR A 150 11.47 7.34 -1.08
N ALA A 151 11.78 7.03 -2.35
CA ALA A 151 13.10 6.53 -2.74
C ALA A 151 14.24 7.51 -2.37
N ARG A 152 14.05 8.82 -2.59
CA ARG A 152 15.04 9.84 -2.22
C ARG A 152 15.28 9.87 -0.72
N ARG A 153 14.22 9.87 0.10
CA ARG A 153 14.34 9.78 1.57
C ARG A 153 15.12 8.53 1.99
N LEU A 154 14.86 7.41 1.30
CA LEU A 154 15.60 6.16 1.46
C LEU A 154 17.00 6.17 0.88
N THR A 155 17.44 7.18 0.15
CA THR A 155 18.85 7.30 -0.25
C THR A 155 19.56 8.25 0.69
N THR A 156 18.95 9.38 1.04
CA THR A 156 19.58 10.44 1.84
C THR A 156 19.85 10.02 3.28
N ALA A 157 19.01 9.19 3.91
CA ALA A 157 19.21 8.75 5.30
C ALA A 157 20.37 7.74 5.49
N ALA A 158 21.21 7.49 4.47
CA ALA A 158 22.33 6.55 4.50
C ALA A 158 23.69 7.26 4.51
N ASN A 159 23.66 8.57 4.27
CA ASN A 159 24.78 9.49 4.36
C ASN A 159 24.64 10.32 5.64
#